data_AF-A0A523TIE3-F1
#
_entry.id   AF-A0A523TIE3-F1
#
_cell.length_a   1.000
_cell.length_b   1.000
_cell.length_c   1.000
_cell.angle_alpha   90.00
_cell.angle_beta   90.00
_cell.angle_gamma   90.00
#
_symmetry.space_group_name_H-M   'P 1'
#
loop_
_entity.id
_entity.type
_entity.pdbx_description
1 polymer ?
#
loop_
_entity_poly.entity_id
_entity_poly.type
_entity_poly.pdbx_seq_one_letter_code
_entity_poly.pdbx_strand_id
1 'polypeptide(L)'
;MKKMLLDVYIIDEEGEDTKVETNDVKLTSSSLVIIVSHTHHINYVFKGAKVSIVQKFASARKASALRLQHAYKTRHVEETEGIDQEFIPIMEFLGGFHGDVEPAKTPKPAPIKNTAKKAQPRVATPPRTKPPAKKTTTPKKTATTTIDLDAPVLTDLPPKLTKVVKTMMSLEPPVGSSCDYLIARAKLYIILGDDKTDLRKGNFKLEEISTLPEGVFPAENYYPRILVAKQKVLGVELWTRR
;
A
#
# COMPACT_ATOMS: atom_id res chain seq x y z
N MET A 1 5.03 39.44 8.40
CA MET A 1 5.50 38.08 8.07
C MET A 1 4.31 37.14 8.12
N LYS A 2 4.03 36.37 7.06
CA LYS A 2 2.98 35.35 7.09
C LYS A 2 3.37 34.29 8.11
N LYS A 3 2.51 34.02 9.09
CA LYS A 3 2.72 32.98 10.09
C LYS A 3 2.56 31.63 9.36
N MET A 4 3.66 30.94 9.09
CA MET A 4 3.62 29.57 8.57
C MET A 4 3.19 28.64 9.71
N LEU A 5 2.12 27.88 9.49
CA LEU A 5 1.65 26.86 10.42
C LEU A 5 2.26 25.52 10.00
N LEU A 6 3.33 25.13 10.70
CA LEU A 6 4.08 23.92 10.44
C LEU A 6 4.03 22.98 11.64
N ASP A 7 3.81 21.71 11.36
CA ASP A 7 4.06 20.61 12.30
C ASP A 7 5.30 19.86 11.81
N VAL A 8 6.28 19.63 12.69
CA VAL A 8 7.54 18.98 12.31
C VAL A 8 7.78 17.70 13.12
N TYR A 9 8.17 16.65 12.43
CA TYR A 9 8.50 15.34 13.00
C TYR A 9 9.91 14.95 12.60
N ILE A 10 10.74 14.57 13.57
CA ILE A 10 12.08 14.03 13.33
C ILE A 10 12.01 12.51 13.51
N ILE A 11 12.62 11.78 12.58
CA ILE A 11 12.79 10.33 12.66
C ILE A 11 14.22 10.04 13.11
N ASP A 12 14.38 9.43 14.28
CA ASP A 12 15.68 9.02 14.82
C ASP A 12 16.26 7.79 14.10
N GLU A 13 17.47 7.38 14.48
CA GLU A 13 18.16 6.28 13.80
C GLU A 13 17.46 4.91 14.00
N GLU A 14 16.76 4.77 15.12
CA GLU A 14 15.94 3.62 15.52
C GLU A 14 14.60 3.55 14.76
N GLY A 15 14.17 4.67 14.16
CA GLY A 15 12.94 4.77 13.39
C GLY A 15 11.72 5.16 14.21
N GLU A 16 11.92 5.72 15.41
CA GLU A 16 10.88 6.36 16.20
C GLU A 16 10.67 7.81 15.72
N ASP A 17 9.44 8.30 15.83
CA ASP A 17 9.08 9.65 15.41
C ASP A 17 8.79 10.55 16.61
N THR A 18 9.43 11.72 16.63
CA THR A 18 9.22 12.74 17.67
C THR A 18 8.71 14.02 17.04
N LYS A 19 7.60 14.55 17.57
CA LYS A 19 7.10 15.87 17.18
C LYS A 19 7.93 16.93 17.89
N VAL A 20 8.50 17.86 17.14
CA VAL A 20 9.37 18.92 17.65
C VAL A 20 8.84 20.29 17.26
N GLU A 21 9.23 21.31 18.02
CA GLU A 21 8.94 22.69 17.67
C GLU A 21 9.80 23.14 16.49
N THR A 22 9.29 24.09 15.70
CA THR A 22 9.95 24.56 14.47
C THR A 22 11.32 25.17 14.70
N ASN A 23 11.59 25.68 15.91
CA ASN A 23 12.85 26.34 16.26
C ASN A 23 13.98 25.35 16.58
N ASP A 24 13.65 24.09 16.91
CA ASP A 24 14.62 23.08 17.35
C ASP A 24 15.06 22.15 16.21
N VAL A 25 14.51 22.36 15.01
CA VAL A 25 14.76 21.51 13.85
C VAL A 25 16.07 21.93 13.20
N LYS A 26 16.98 20.97 13.03
CA LYS A 26 18.20 21.15 12.23
C LYS A 26 18.20 20.15 11.09
N LEU A 27 18.13 20.68 9.87
CA LEU A 27 18.24 19.86 8.66
C LEU A 27 19.71 19.59 8.39
N THR A 28 20.14 18.35 8.61
CA THR A 28 21.51 17.85 8.37
C THR A 28 21.48 16.68 7.39
N SER A 29 22.65 16.29 6.86
CA SER A 29 22.73 15.15 5.95
C SER A 29 22.38 13.80 6.59
N SER A 30 22.41 13.67 7.91
CA SER A 30 21.97 12.45 8.63
C SER A 30 20.52 12.51 9.11
N SER A 31 19.86 13.66 8.97
CA SER A 31 18.50 13.85 9.46
C SER A 31 17.45 13.42 8.44
N LEU A 32 16.37 12.83 8.95
CA LEU A 32 15.15 12.60 8.18
C LEU A 32 13.99 13.31 8.90
N VAL A 33 13.40 14.29 8.22
CA VAL A 33 12.41 15.19 8.81
C VAL A 33 11.16 15.22 7.95
N ILE A 34 10.00 15.11 8.59
CA ILE A 34 8.69 15.27 7.94
C ILE A 34 8.09 16.59 8.41
N ILE A 35 7.77 17.46 7.45
CA ILE A 35 7.25 18.80 7.68
C ILE A 35 5.84 18.87 7.08
N VAL A 36 4.84 19.06 7.93
CA VAL A 36 3.45 19.23 7.52
C VAL A 36 3.17 20.72 7.42
N SER A 37 3.00 21.22 6.20
CA SER A 37 2.61 22.61 5.97
C SER A 37 1.09 22.71 5.86
N HIS A 38 0.45 23.23 6.91
CA HIS A 38 -0.99 23.49 6.88
C HIS A 38 -1.36 24.65 5.95
N THR A 39 -0.42 25.57 5.70
CA THR A 39 -0.63 26.70 4.78
C THR A 39 -0.66 26.24 3.32
N HIS A 40 0.17 25.27 2.95
CA HIS A 40 0.26 24.76 1.58
C HIS A 40 -0.51 23.45 1.36
N HIS A 41 -1.04 22.84 2.42
CA HIS A 41 -1.68 21.53 2.38
C HIS A 41 -0.78 20.44 1.76
N ILE A 42 0.51 20.49 2.12
CA ILE A 42 1.56 19.59 1.63
C ILE A 42 2.35 19.04 2.83
N ASN A 43 2.62 17.73 2.78
CA ASN A 43 3.56 17.03 3.65
C ASN A 43 4.90 16.92 2.92
N TYR A 44 5.92 17.60 3.38
CA TYR A 44 7.28 17.48 2.85
C TYR A 44 8.03 16.41 3.64
N VAL A 45 8.71 15.49 2.95
CA VAL A 45 9.58 14.50 3.55
C VAL A 45 11.00 14.81 3.10
N PHE A 46 11.76 15.47 3.97
CA PHE A 46 13.17 15.76 3.75
C PHE A 46 14.02 14.55 4.12
N LYS A 47 14.91 14.15 3.20
CA LYS A 47 15.87 13.07 3.41
C LYS A 47 17.28 13.60 3.18
N GLY A 48 18.08 13.59 4.25
CA GLY A 48 19.52 13.81 4.13
C GLY A 48 20.23 12.67 3.39
N ALA A 49 21.42 12.93 2.88
CA ALA A 49 22.22 11.99 2.09
C ALA A 49 22.65 10.72 2.86
N LYS A 50 22.82 10.82 4.18
CA LYS A 50 23.36 9.78 5.08
C LYS A 50 22.29 9.07 5.92
N VAL A 51 21.00 9.21 5.60
CA VAL A 51 19.92 8.59 6.38
C VAL A 51 19.86 7.07 6.19
N SER A 52 19.59 6.35 7.29
CA SER A 52 19.54 4.89 7.31
C SER A 52 18.32 4.33 6.56
N ILE A 53 18.38 3.04 6.21
CA ILE A 53 17.22 2.35 5.60
C ILE A 53 16.03 2.30 6.57
N VAL A 54 16.30 2.11 7.87
CA VAL A 54 15.28 2.07 8.94
C VAL A 54 14.51 3.39 8.97
N GLN A 55 15.23 4.52 8.99
CA GLN A 55 14.65 5.86 8.91
C GLN A 55 13.77 6.05 7.67
N LYS A 56 14.21 5.57 6.50
CA LYS A 56 13.43 5.67 5.25
C LYS A 56 12.10 4.91 5.35
N PHE A 57 12.09 3.73 5.96
CA PHE A 57 10.84 2.97 6.17
C PHE A 57 9.93 3.61 7.23
N ALA A 58 10.49 4.03 8.36
CA ALA A 58 9.76 4.72 9.42
C ALA A 58 9.10 6.01 8.91
N SER A 59 9.86 6.81 8.17
CA SER A 59 9.34 8.05 7.58
C SER A 59 8.26 7.81 6.53
N ALA A 60 8.39 6.79 5.69
CA ALA A 60 7.35 6.43 4.73
C ALA A 60 6.04 6.04 5.44
N ARG A 61 6.13 5.29 6.55
CA ARG A 61 4.97 4.94 7.38
C ARG A 61 4.33 6.19 7.99
N LYS A 62 5.14 7.06 8.61
CA LYS A 62 4.64 8.29 9.25
C LYS A 62 4.05 9.26 8.24
N ALA A 63 4.70 9.48 7.10
CA ALA A 63 4.21 10.34 6.03
C ALA A 63 2.87 9.82 5.45
N SER A 64 2.72 8.51 5.34
CA SER A 64 1.46 7.87 4.94
C SER A 64 0.35 8.12 5.96
N ALA A 65 0.65 7.98 7.26
CA ALA A 65 -0.32 8.28 8.33
C ALA A 65 -0.76 9.75 8.32
N LEU A 66 0.19 10.70 8.16
CA LEU A 66 -0.11 12.13 8.09
C LEU A 66 -0.91 12.50 6.83
N ARG A 67 -0.65 11.81 5.71
CA ARG A 67 -1.46 11.96 4.50
C ARG A 67 -2.90 11.50 4.73
N LEU A 68 -3.12 10.42 5.47
CA LEU A 68 -4.47 9.96 5.80
C LEU A 68 -5.18 10.91 6.78
N GLN A 69 -4.46 11.43 7.77
CA GLN A 69 -5.03 12.33 8.78
C GLN A 69 -5.43 13.69 8.22
N HIS A 70 -4.62 14.25 7.31
CA HIS A 70 -4.82 15.62 6.82
C HIS A 70 -5.29 15.68 5.35
N ALA A 71 -5.27 14.57 4.62
CA ALA A 71 -5.52 14.50 3.17
C ALA A 71 -4.57 15.36 2.32
N TYR A 72 -3.39 15.72 2.85
CA TYR A 72 -2.39 16.54 2.17
C TYR A 72 -1.54 15.72 1.20
N LYS A 73 -1.06 16.37 0.12
CA LYS A 73 -0.15 15.73 -0.83
C LYS A 73 1.23 15.55 -0.19
N THR A 74 1.86 14.40 -0.41
CA THR A 74 3.24 14.17 0.04
C THR A 74 4.22 14.52 -1.06
N ARG A 75 5.24 15.32 -0.75
CA ARG A 75 6.40 15.59 -1.61
C ARG A 75 7.67 15.11 -0.93
N HIS A 76 8.55 14.48 -1.70
CA HIS A 76 9.84 14.02 -1.22
C HIS A 76 10.91 15.02 -1.66
N VAL A 77 11.77 15.43 -0.72
CA VAL A 77 12.88 16.32 -0.97
C VAL A 77 14.14 15.57 -0.53
N GLU A 78 15.01 15.26 -1.48
CA GLU A 78 16.25 14.53 -1.22
C GLU A 78 17.44 15.46 -1.42
N GLU A 79 18.33 15.52 -0.42
CA GLU A 79 19.54 16.36 -0.49
C GLU A 79 20.37 16.07 -1.75
N THR A 80 20.46 14.79 -2.14
CA THR A 80 21.26 14.34 -3.28
C THR A 80 20.63 14.62 -4.64
N GLU A 81 19.32 14.79 -4.72
CA GLU A 81 18.59 15.09 -5.97
C GLU A 81 18.41 16.60 -6.18
N GLY A 82 18.65 17.38 -5.13
CA GLY A 82 18.49 18.83 -5.12
C GLY A 82 17.24 19.27 -4.36
N ILE A 83 17.27 20.52 -3.87
CA ILE A 83 16.19 21.08 -3.06
C ILE A 83 15.16 21.75 -3.97
N ASP A 84 13.90 21.33 -3.84
CA ASP A 84 12.76 21.92 -4.55
C ASP A 84 12.61 23.42 -4.26
N GLN A 85 12.34 24.22 -5.31
CA GLN A 85 12.12 25.67 -5.16
C GLN A 85 10.98 26.02 -4.19
N GLU A 86 9.95 25.17 -4.12
CA GLU A 86 8.82 25.35 -3.19
C GLU A 86 9.21 25.04 -1.73
N PHE A 87 10.27 24.27 -1.50
CA PHE A 87 10.74 23.90 -0.17
C PHE A 87 11.72 24.92 0.41
N ILE A 88 12.39 25.72 -0.43
CA ILE A 88 13.36 26.75 0.00
C ILE A 88 12.79 27.68 1.09
N PRO A 89 11.59 28.27 0.96
CA PRO A 89 11.04 29.17 1.99
C PRO A 89 10.75 28.45 3.32
N ILE A 90 10.43 27.15 3.27
CA ILE A 90 10.19 26.32 4.45
C ILE A 90 11.53 26.01 5.13
N MET A 91 12.55 25.67 4.35
CA MET A 91 13.90 25.43 4.85
C MET A 91 14.48 26.69 5.51
N GLU A 92 14.32 27.87 4.90
CA GLU A 92 14.73 29.15 5.48
C GLU A 92 13.99 29.45 6.78
N PHE A 93 12.69 29.15 6.84
CA PHE A 93 11.89 29.30 8.05
C PHE A 93 12.35 28.38 9.19
N LEU A 94 12.85 27.17 8.87
CA LEU A 94 13.39 26.20 9.83
C LEU A 94 14.86 26.46 10.21
N GLY A 95 15.44 27.60 9.81
CA GLY A 95 16.82 27.95 10.17
C GLY A 95 17.89 27.45 9.19
N GLY A 96 17.50 26.89 8.05
CA GLY A 96 18.42 26.53 6.96
C GLY A 96 19.06 25.13 7.09
N PHE A 97 19.71 24.71 6.00
CA PHE A 97 20.45 23.44 5.96
C PHE A 97 21.83 23.60 6.62
N HIS A 98 22.09 22.77 7.63
CA HIS A 98 23.35 22.71 8.35
C HIS A 98 24.13 21.49 7.85
N GLY A 99 24.71 21.62 6.66
CA GLY A 99 25.56 20.58 6.09
C GLY A 99 26.91 20.51 6.82
N ASP A 100 27.38 19.30 7.09
CA ASP A 100 28.82 19.09 7.27
C ASP A 100 29.47 19.34 5.91
N VAL A 101 30.08 20.51 5.76
CA VAL A 101 30.83 20.87 4.55
C VAL A 101 32.11 20.03 4.53
N GLU A 102 32.03 18.83 3.97
CA GLU A 102 33.17 18.21 3.32
C GLU A 102 33.03 18.47 1.81
N PRO A 103 33.96 19.20 1.16
CA PRO A 103 33.84 19.57 -0.24
C PRO A 103 34.00 18.32 -1.11
N ALA A 104 32.89 17.72 -1.53
CA ALA A 104 32.89 16.56 -2.41
C ALA A 104 33.38 16.96 -3.81
N LYS A 105 34.56 16.45 -4.16
CA LYS A 105 35.14 16.44 -5.50
C LYS A 105 34.15 15.90 -6.52
N THR A 106 33.97 16.64 -7.59
CA THR A 106 33.22 16.28 -8.80
C THR A 106 33.71 14.98 -9.43
N PRO A 107 32.85 13.96 -9.64
CA PRO A 107 33.09 12.91 -10.61
C PRO A 107 32.42 13.29 -11.93
N LYS A 108 33.21 13.28 -13.02
CA LYS A 108 32.77 13.51 -14.40
C LYS A 108 31.63 12.55 -14.81
N PRO A 109 30.68 12.99 -15.66
CA PRO A 109 29.67 12.10 -16.22
C PRO A 109 30.30 11.09 -17.18
N ALA A 110 30.05 9.80 -16.95
CA ALA A 110 30.40 8.74 -17.88
C ALA A 110 29.35 8.63 -19.02
N PRO A 111 29.73 8.22 -20.24
CA PRO A 111 28.87 8.34 -21.43
C PRO A 111 27.80 7.26 -21.48
N ILE A 112 26.58 7.70 -21.84
CA ILE A 112 25.40 6.88 -22.11
C ILE A 112 25.67 5.96 -23.31
N LYS A 113 25.68 4.64 -23.09
CA LYS A 113 25.71 3.65 -24.18
C LYS A 113 24.29 3.32 -24.59
N ASN A 114 23.87 3.91 -25.70
CA ASN A 114 22.69 3.53 -26.47
C ASN A 114 22.83 2.09 -26.98
N THR A 115 21.93 1.20 -26.60
CA THR A 115 21.67 -0.04 -27.34
C THR A 115 20.19 -0.11 -27.69
N ALA A 116 19.86 0.39 -28.89
CA ALA A 116 18.60 0.14 -29.54
C ALA A 116 18.62 -1.26 -30.19
N LYS A 117 17.64 -2.11 -29.85
CA LYS A 117 17.30 -3.32 -30.61
C LYS A 117 15.78 -3.37 -30.86
N LYS A 118 15.41 -2.95 -32.07
CA LYS A 118 14.55 -3.62 -33.09
C LYS A 118 13.24 -4.31 -32.65
N ALA A 119 12.12 -3.76 -33.19
CA ALA A 119 10.88 -4.34 -33.79
C ALA A 119 10.30 -5.65 -33.21
N GLN A 120 8.99 -5.90 -32.99
CA GLN A 120 7.68 -5.56 -33.60
C GLN A 120 6.61 -6.31 -32.72
N PRO A 121 5.28 -6.39 -32.97
CA PRO A 121 4.37 -5.65 -33.84
C PRO A 121 3.04 -5.16 -33.18
N ARG A 122 2.37 -4.36 -34.00
CA ARG A 122 1.00 -3.81 -34.04
C ARG A 122 -0.15 -4.59 -33.36
N VAL A 123 -0.96 -3.79 -32.69
CA VAL A 123 -2.27 -4.00 -32.05
C VAL A 123 -3.28 -4.73 -32.93
N ALA A 124 -3.94 -5.75 -32.36
CA ALA A 124 -5.23 -6.27 -32.83
C ALA A 124 -6.24 -6.19 -31.68
N THR A 125 -7.23 -5.30 -31.85
CA THR A 125 -8.42 -5.15 -30.99
C THR A 125 -9.38 -6.33 -31.14
N PRO A 126 -9.89 -6.92 -30.06
CA PRO A 126 -11.08 -7.76 -30.13
C PRO A 126 -12.39 -6.94 -29.98
N PRO A 127 -13.52 -7.45 -30.50
CA PRO A 127 -14.76 -6.69 -30.68
C PRO A 127 -15.66 -6.68 -29.45
N ARG A 128 -16.40 -5.59 -29.35
CA ARG A 128 -17.49 -5.26 -28.42
C ARG A 128 -18.67 -6.23 -28.55
N THR A 129 -19.00 -6.98 -27.49
CA THR A 129 -20.27 -7.73 -27.38
C THR A 129 -21.17 -7.15 -26.29
N LYS A 130 -22.46 -7.08 -26.63
CA LYS A 130 -23.57 -6.45 -25.89
C LYS A 130 -23.94 -7.23 -24.61
N PRO A 131 -24.49 -6.56 -23.58
CA PRO A 131 -25.02 -7.22 -22.39
C PRO A 131 -26.48 -7.70 -22.56
N PRO A 132 -26.87 -8.87 -22.02
CA PRO A 132 -28.26 -9.20 -21.83
C PRO A 132 -28.73 -9.04 -20.37
N ALA A 133 -29.75 -8.19 -20.24
CA ALA A 133 -30.96 -8.26 -19.42
C ALA A 133 -30.96 -8.82 -17.98
N LYS A 134 -31.45 -7.93 -17.09
CA LYS A 134 -32.12 -8.13 -15.80
C LYS A 134 -33.01 -9.39 -15.73
N LYS A 135 -32.97 -10.08 -14.58
CA LYS A 135 -34.18 -10.64 -13.96
C LYS A 135 -34.20 -10.38 -12.45
N THR A 136 -35.32 -9.81 -12.04
CA THR A 136 -35.79 -9.55 -10.68
C THR A 136 -36.38 -10.83 -10.08
N THR A 137 -36.11 -11.14 -8.81
CA THR A 137 -37.08 -11.80 -7.92
C THR A 137 -36.79 -11.47 -6.45
N THR A 138 -37.88 -11.21 -5.74
CA THR A 138 -38.06 -10.77 -4.36
C THR A 138 -37.95 -11.91 -3.31
N PRO A 139 -37.91 -11.61 -2.00
CA PRO A 139 -37.28 -12.43 -0.96
C PRO A 139 -38.24 -13.40 -0.25
N LYS A 140 -37.71 -14.49 0.34
CA LYS A 140 -38.45 -15.26 1.36
C LYS A 140 -37.55 -15.91 2.43
N LYS A 141 -37.84 -15.49 3.67
CA LYS A 141 -37.64 -16.04 5.03
C LYS A 141 -36.75 -17.28 5.27
N THR A 142 -35.77 -17.04 6.15
CA THR A 142 -35.47 -17.72 7.43
C THR A 142 -35.71 -19.23 7.54
N ALA A 143 -34.62 -19.98 7.62
CA ALA A 143 -34.53 -21.21 8.40
C ALA A 143 -33.09 -21.36 8.96
N THR A 144 -33.02 -21.72 10.23
CA THR A 144 -31.81 -22.08 10.97
C THR A 144 -31.28 -23.39 10.43
N THR A 145 -30.05 -23.42 9.91
CA THR A 145 -29.43 -24.65 9.39
C THR A 145 -28.03 -24.82 9.95
N THR A 146 -27.87 -25.90 10.72
CA THR A 146 -26.62 -26.60 11.04
C THR A 146 -25.75 -26.69 9.79
N ILE A 147 -24.51 -26.19 9.84
CA ILE A 147 -23.63 -26.08 8.67
C ILE A 147 -23.17 -27.48 8.26
N ASP A 148 -23.82 -28.02 7.23
CA ASP A 148 -23.34 -29.15 6.45
C ASP A 148 -22.25 -28.62 5.49
N LEU A 149 -21.04 -29.17 5.59
CA LEU A 149 -19.81 -28.65 4.96
C LEU A 149 -19.60 -29.16 3.52
N ASP A 150 -20.68 -29.53 2.83
CA ASP A 150 -20.66 -29.92 1.41
C ASP A 150 -20.96 -28.72 0.51
N ALA A 151 -20.01 -27.78 0.46
CA ALA A 151 -20.02 -26.72 -0.54
C ALA A 151 -19.39 -27.21 -1.86
N PRO A 152 -19.97 -26.84 -3.03
CA PRO A 152 -19.54 -27.29 -4.36
C PRO A 152 -18.15 -26.80 -4.82
N VAL A 153 -17.41 -26.09 -3.97
CA VAL A 153 -16.09 -25.50 -4.25
C VAL A 153 -14.94 -26.50 -4.04
N LEU A 154 -15.17 -27.56 -3.26
CA LEU A 154 -14.11 -28.43 -2.74
C LEU A 154 -13.68 -29.57 -3.67
N THR A 155 -14.39 -29.80 -4.78
CA THR A 155 -14.22 -31.01 -5.62
C THR A 155 -13.04 -30.96 -6.57
N ASP A 156 -12.45 -29.79 -6.85
CA ASP A 156 -11.34 -29.66 -7.83
C ASP A 156 -10.12 -28.87 -7.30
N LEU A 157 -10.05 -28.66 -5.98
CA LEU A 157 -8.96 -27.92 -5.35
C LEU A 157 -7.81 -28.86 -4.94
N PRO A 158 -6.54 -28.46 -5.13
CA PRO A 158 -5.40 -29.20 -4.59
C PRO A 158 -5.55 -29.45 -3.07
N PRO A 159 -5.20 -30.63 -2.54
CA PRO A 159 -5.48 -31.03 -1.15
C PRO A 159 -5.02 -30.02 -0.07
N LYS A 160 -3.94 -29.31 -0.37
CA LYS A 160 -3.39 -28.26 0.52
C LYS A 160 -4.22 -26.98 0.51
N LEU A 161 -4.79 -26.60 -0.64
CA LEU A 161 -5.68 -25.45 -0.78
C LEU A 161 -7.05 -25.75 -0.17
N THR A 162 -7.54 -26.99 -0.29
CA THR A 162 -8.74 -27.51 0.40
C THR A 162 -8.69 -27.20 1.90
N LYS A 163 -7.53 -27.40 2.55
CA LYS A 163 -7.36 -27.11 3.98
C LYS A 163 -7.46 -25.61 4.29
N VAL A 164 -6.88 -24.76 3.44
CA VAL A 164 -6.96 -23.30 3.59
C VAL A 164 -8.42 -22.86 3.46
N VAL A 165 -9.11 -23.31 2.43
CA VAL A 165 -10.52 -23.00 2.17
C VAL A 165 -11.43 -23.46 3.29
N LYS A 166 -11.25 -24.69 3.80
CA LYS A 166 -12.01 -25.17 4.97
C LYS A 166 -11.78 -24.31 6.21
N THR A 167 -10.54 -23.87 6.44
CA THR A 167 -10.22 -22.98 7.56
C THR A 167 -10.89 -21.61 7.37
N MET A 168 -10.81 -21.04 6.18
CA MET A 168 -11.48 -19.79 5.79
C MET A 168 -12.99 -19.85 6.02
N MET A 169 -13.64 -20.93 5.59
CA MET A 169 -15.09 -21.16 5.75
C MET A 169 -15.51 -21.45 7.21
N SER A 170 -14.57 -21.75 8.11
CA SER A 170 -14.87 -21.98 9.52
C SER A 170 -14.86 -20.71 10.37
N LEU A 171 -14.35 -19.60 9.82
CA LEU A 171 -14.21 -18.34 10.53
C LEU A 171 -15.33 -17.36 10.14
N GLU A 172 -15.78 -16.54 11.09
CA GLU A 172 -16.76 -15.49 10.81
C GLU A 172 -16.13 -14.39 9.95
N PRO A 173 -16.76 -13.98 8.84
CA PRO A 173 -16.24 -12.91 8.00
C PRO A 173 -16.18 -11.57 8.77
N PRO A 174 -15.17 -10.73 8.54
CA PRO A 174 -15.15 -9.37 9.06
C PRO A 174 -16.38 -8.57 8.61
N VAL A 175 -17.05 -7.92 9.57
CA VAL A 175 -18.28 -7.15 9.33
C VAL A 175 -18.01 -6.02 8.32
N GLY A 176 -18.96 -5.80 7.40
CA GLY A 176 -18.87 -4.72 6.40
C GLY A 176 -17.76 -4.90 5.38
N SER A 177 -17.22 -6.11 5.22
CA SER A 177 -16.09 -6.36 4.33
C SER A 177 -16.40 -7.44 3.29
N SER A 178 -15.70 -7.39 2.15
CA SER A 178 -15.73 -8.45 1.14
C SER A 178 -14.34 -9.01 0.90
N CYS A 179 -14.20 -10.34 0.83
CA CYS A 179 -12.93 -10.98 0.56
C CYS A 179 -12.67 -11.01 -0.95
N ASP A 180 -11.63 -10.31 -1.41
CA ASP A 180 -11.30 -10.25 -2.84
C ASP A 180 -10.12 -11.15 -3.20
N TYR A 181 -9.19 -11.39 -2.28
CA TYR A 181 -7.99 -12.18 -2.54
C TYR A 181 -7.68 -13.17 -1.41
N LEU A 182 -7.08 -14.29 -1.81
CA LEU A 182 -6.47 -15.28 -0.94
C LEU A 182 -5.04 -15.53 -1.38
N ILE A 183 -4.08 -15.29 -0.50
CA ILE A 183 -2.69 -15.70 -0.67
C ILE A 183 -2.54 -17.03 0.05
N ALA A 184 -2.21 -18.08 -0.69
CA ALA A 184 -1.89 -19.38 -0.12
C ALA A 184 -0.53 -19.82 -0.64
N ARG A 185 0.46 -19.90 0.27
CA ARG A 185 1.87 -20.17 -0.04
C ARG A 185 2.45 -19.06 -0.93
N ALA A 186 3.01 -19.41 -2.08
CA ALA A 186 3.58 -18.50 -3.06
C ALA A 186 2.60 -18.17 -4.20
N LYS A 187 1.30 -18.45 -4.00
CA LYS A 187 0.26 -18.28 -5.01
C LYS A 187 -0.80 -17.30 -4.52
N LEU A 188 -1.27 -16.47 -5.43
CA LEU A 188 -2.33 -15.52 -5.22
C LEU A 188 -3.58 -16.00 -5.97
N TYR A 189 -4.71 -15.95 -5.29
CA TYR A 189 -6.02 -16.32 -5.82
C TYR A 189 -6.96 -15.14 -5.72
N ILE A 190 -7.76 -14.92 -6.76
CA ILE A 190 -8.90 -14.00 -6.74
C ILE A 190 -10.13 -14.79 -6.31
N ILE A 191 -10.92 -14.20 -5.41
CA ILE A 191 -12.23 -14.72 -5.03
C ILE A 191 -13.28 -14.08 -5.95
N LEU A 192 -13.93 -14.93 -6.75
CA LEU A 192 -15.01 -14.57 -7.67
C LEU A 192 -16.34 -15.10 -7.13
N GLY A 193 -17.45 -14.40 -7.38
CA GLY A 193 -18.78 -14.84 -6.93
C GLY A 193 -19.60 -13.69 -6.37
N ASP A 194 -20.88 -13.96 -6.18
CA ASP A 194 -21.86 -12.96 -5.75
C ASP A 194 -21.79 -12.70 -4.24
N ASP A 195 -21.35 -13.69 -3.45
CA ASP A 195 -21.26 -13.58 -1.99
C ASP A 195 -19.81 -13.64 -1.49
N LYS A 196 -19.08 -12.56 -1.77
CA LYS A 196 -17.75 -12.32 -1.21
C LYS A 196 -17.77 -11.85 0.25
N THR A 197 -18.96 -11.53 0.76
CA THR A 197 -19.17 -11.04 2.13
C THR A 197 -19.29 -12.18 3.13
N ASP A 198 -19.78 -13.35 2.70
CA ASP A 198 -19.88 -14.54 3.52
C ASP A 198 -19.45 -15.80 2.75
N LEU A 199 -18.14 -16.08 2.82
CA LEU A 199 -17.53 -17.25 2.17
C LEU A 199 -18.04 -18.59 2.72
N ARG A 200 -18.68 -18.60 3.90
CA ARG A 200 -19.25 -19.82 4.50
C ARG A 200 -20.39 -20.39 3.67
N LYS A 201 -21.06 -19.54 2.86
CA LYS A 201 -22.13 -19.98 1.95
C LYS A 201 -21.62 -20.76 0.75
N GLY A 202 -20.29 -20.80 0.52
CA GLY A 202 -19.70 -21.60 -0.55
C GLY A 202 -20.00 -21.12 -1.97
N ASN A 203 -20.59 -19.92 -2.14
CA ASN A 203 -20.96 -19.37 -3.44
C ASN A 203 -19.82 -18.53 -4.05
N PHE A 204 -18.61 -19.10 -4.10
CA PHE A 204 -17.44 -18.44 -4.67
C PHE A 204 -16.56 -19.39 -5.47
N LYS A 205 -15.73 -18.84 -6.35
CA LYS A 205 -14.68 -19.55 -7.10
C LYS A 205 -13.34 -18.93 -6.79
N LEU A 206 -12.29 -19.76 -6.78
CA LEU A 206 -10.91 -19.31 -6.66
C LEU A 206 -10.24 -19.42 -8.03
N GLU A 207 -9.71 -18.30 -8.51
CA GLU A 207 -8.92 -18.27 -9.73
C GLU A 207 -7.47 -17.90 -9.38
N GLU A 208 -6.52 -18.77 -9.74
CA GLU A 208 -5.10 -18.49 -9.53
C GLU A 208 -4.63 -17.42 -10.51
N ILE A 209 -4.04 -16.35 -10.01
CA ILE A 209 -3.42 -15.31 -10.83
C ILE A 209 -1.90 -15.42 -10.73
N SER A 210 -1.27 -15.62 -11.89
CA SER A 210 0.18 -15.73 -12.04
C SER A 210 0.86 -14.37 -12.14
N THR A 211 0.14 -13.34 -12.58
CA THR A 211 0.61 -11.96 -12.68
C THR A 211 -0.32 -11.07 -11.85
N LEU A 212 0.26 -10.34 -10.90
CA LEU A 212 -0.44 -9.22 -10.28
C LEU A 212 -0.81 -8.21 -11.38
N PRO A 213 -2.00 -7.60 -11.34
CA PRO A 213 -2.30 -6.51 -12.25
C PRO A 213 -1.20 -5.44 -12.11
N GLU A 214 -0.54 -5.08 -13.21
CA GLU A 214 0.44 -4.00 -13.23
C GLU A 214 -0.27 -2.70 -12.84
N GLY A 215 0.16 -2.09 -11.73
CA GLY A 215 -0.47 -0.87 -11.21
C GLY A 215 -0.30 -0.70 -9.70
N VAL A 216 -0.83 0.41 -9.20
CA VAL A 216 -0.87 0.70 -7.76
C VAL A 216 -2.00 -0.11 -7.15
N PHE A 217 -1.67 -1.03 -6.24
CA PHE A 217 -2.65 -1.77 -5.44
C PHE A 217 -2.82 -1.07 -4.07
N PRO A 218 -3.90 -0.30 -3.84
CA PRO A 218 -4.11 0.39 -2.58
C PRO A 218 -4.48 -0.63 -1.49
N ALA A 219 -3.45 -1.14 -0.79
CA ALA A 219 -3.61 -2.05 0.34
C ALA A 219 -4.33 -1.42 1.55
N GLU A 220 -4.45 -0.10 1.58
CA GLU A 220 -5.09 0.69 2.65
C GLU A 220 -6.57 0.33 2.89
N ASN A 221 -7.27 -0.15 1.85
CA ASN A 221 -8.67 -0.55 1.96
C ASN A 221 -8.82 -2.01 2.41
N TYR A 222 -7.72 -2.74 2.57
CA TYR A 222 -7.74 -4.15 2.90
C TYR A 222 -7.40 -4.38 4.37
N TYR A 223 -8.20 -5.22 5.02
CA TYR A 223 -7.86 -5.85 6.28
C TYR A 223 -7.29 -7.25 6.00
N PRO A 224 -5.99 -7.48 6.21
CA PRO A 224 -5.42 -8.82 6.06
C PRO A 224 -5.85 -9.70 7.24
N ARG A 225 -6.38 -10.89 6.97
CA ARG A 225 -6.66 -11.91 7.98
C ARG A 225 -5.73 -13.10 7.79
N ILE A 226 -4.92 -13.40 8.79
CA ILE A 226 -3.96 -14.50 8.77
C ILE A 226 -4.66 -15.79 9.19
N LEU A 227 -4.60 -16.82 8.34
CA LEU A 227 -5.11 -18.15 8.63
C LEU A 227 -3.98 -18.99 9.23
N VAL A 228 -4.12 -19.40 10.50
CA VAL A 228 -3.10 -20.17 11.23
C VAL A 228 -3.66 -21.52 11.64
N ALA A 229 -2.89 -22.59 11.42
CA ALA A 229 -3.19 -23.90 11.99
C ALA A 229 -1.90 -24.62 12.41
N LYS A 230 -1.91 -25.21 13.61
CA LYS A 230 -0.72 -25.89 14.19
C LYS A 230 0.53 -24.99 14.17
N GLN A 231 0.37 -23.73 14.58
CA GLN A 231 1.43 -22.70 14.60
C GLN A 231 2.07 -22.41 13.22
N LYS A 232 1.40 -22.77 12.12
CA LYS A 232 1.86 -22.47 10.76
C LYS A 232 0.84 -21.59 10.05
N VAL A 233 1.34 -20.58 9.35
CA VAL A 233 0.52 -19.78 8.44
C VAL A 233 0.10 -20.65 7.26
N LEU A 234 -1.20 -20.82 7.09
CA LEU A 234 -1.80 -21.54 5.97
C LEU A 234 -2.03 -20.62 4.77
N GLY A 235 -2.43 -19.37 5.04
CA GLY A 235 -2.70 -18.36 4.03
C GLY A 235 -3.06 -17.02 4.65
N VAL A 236 -3.26 -16.02 3.80
CA VAL A 236 -3.69 -14.67 4.15
C VAL A 236 -4.85 -14.29 3.26
N GLU A 237 -5.95 -13.85 3.87
CA GLU A 237 -7.10 -13.31 3.15
C GLU A 237 -7.01 -11.79 3.14
N LEU A 238 -7.39 -11.16 2.03
CA LEU A 238 -7.47 -9.70 1.92
C LEU A 238 -8.94 -9.29 1.83
N TRP A 239 -9.42 -8.63 2.88
CA TRP A 239 -10.80 -8.18 3.01
C TRP A 239 -10.92 -6.68 2.74
N THR A 240 -11.60 -6.30 1.66
CA THR A 240 -11.89 -4.91 1.34
C THR A 240 -12.97 -4.36 2.26
N ARG A 241 -12.71 -3.22 2.91
CA ARG A 241 -13.72 -2.45 3.64
C ARG A 241 -14.70 -1.82 2.65
N ARG A 242 -15.99 -2.09 2.79
CA ARG A 242 -17.05 -1.47 1.98
C ARG A 242 -17.87 -0.47 2.79
#